data_AF-A0A814P8F6-F1
#
_entry.id   AF-A0A814P8F6-F1
#
_cell.length_a   1.000
_cell.length_b   1.000
_cell.length_c   1.000
_cell.angle_alpha   90.00
_cell.angle_beta   90.00
_cell.angle_gamma   90.00
#
_symmetry.space_group_name_H-M   'P 1'
#
loop_
_entity.id
_entity.type
_entity.pdbx_description
1 polymer ?
#
loop_
_entity_poly.entity_id
_entity_poly.type
_entity_poly.pdbx_seq_one_letter_code
_entity_poly.pdbx_strand_id
1 'polypeptide(L)'
;MCNTKTLFKQAVRFYDTIAAIIKDEVANVFLEISPHPVLAISIRECYGLTSQQPFILLTLKGKENEQIILLTSLAQLTTSSHVWQQYFHTRQILSMKNHEEYFDDFPLFKFHLSSYWYESKDSSIQRLANRIPTHSLLGIHQLNDQTNAIWKNHKIQDAILFPAVAYFELAIASCQQLVSPKEDDQQQQQATIIFEDVKFVKVLILNEHELVEVFIQIIMPMRKIEIDSKQQKSLTIPDRWTIQDIRSAYAHLSTRAYQYGSSFQKKIKTLHGTSTTIISQL
;
A
#
# COMPACT_ATOMS: atom_id res chain seq x y z
N MET A 1 -19.30 -36.66 54.04
CA MET A 1 -20.41 -36.02 54.77
C MET A 1 -19.86 -35.42 56.06
N CYS A 2 -19.73 -34.10 56.14
CA CYS A 2 -19.21 -33.43 57.34
C CYS A 2 -20.35 -33.27 58.35
N ASN A 3 -20.23 -33.90 59.53
CA ASN A 3 -21.24 -33.85 60.57
C ASN A 3 -21.15 -32.47 61.24
N THR A 4 -22.12 -31.59 60.99
CA THR A 4 -22.12 -30.17 61.40
C THR A 4 -21.96 -29.96 62.92
N LYS A 5 -22.26 -30.98 63.74
CA LYS A 5 -22.07 -30.93 65.21
C LYS A 5 -20.61 -30.87 65.67
N THR A 6 -19.66 -31.20 64.80
CA THR A 6 -18.23 -31.26 65.17
C THR A 6 -17.52 -29.91 65.01
N LEU A 7 -18.01 -29.04 64.11
CA LEU A 7 -17.34 -27.79 63.73
C LEU A 7 -17.11 -26.82 64.90
N PHE A 8 -18.07 -26.74 65.84
CA PHE A 8 -18.00 -25.85 66.99
C PHE A 8 -17.26 -26.44 68.21
N LYS A 9 -16.79 -27.70 68.11
CA LYS A 9 -16.15 -28.42 69.24
C LYS A 9 -14.68 -28.72 69.03
N GLN A 10 -14.12 -28.35 67.87
CA GLN A 10 -12.74 -28.67 67.50
C GLN A 10 -12.02 -27.40 67.02
N ALA A 11 -10.70 -27.37 67.23
CA ALA A 11 -9.87 -26.29 66.73
C ALA A 11 -9.86 -26.26 65.19
N VAL A 12 -9.98 -25.07 64.61
CA VAL A 12 -9.93 -24.88 63.16
C VAL A 12 -8.47 -25.00 62.69
N ARG A 13 -8.18 -26.05 61.90
CA ARG A 13 -6.85 -26.34 61.35
C ARG A 13 -6.55 -25.54 60.07
N PHE A 14 -6.60 -24.22 60.18
CA PHE A 14 -6.44 -23.32 59.03
C PHE A 14 -5.05 -23.41 58.39
N TYR A 15 -4.00 -23.26 59.20
CA TYR A 15 -2.60 -23.32 58.74
C TYR A 15 -2.30 -24.64 58.01
N ASP A 16 -2.67 -25.77 58.60
CA ASP A 16 -2.42 -27.09 58.01
C ASP A 16 -3.05 -27.25 56.63
N THR A 17 -4.24 -26.66 56.43
CA THR A 17 -4.96 -26.71 55.15
C THR A 17 -4.25 -25.85 54.10
N ILE A 18 -3.87 -24.62 54.44
CA ILE A 18 -3.15 -23.72 53.52
C ILE A 18 -1.76 -24.30 53.19
N ALA A 19 -1.05 -24.84 54.18
CA ALA A 19 0.25 -25.47 53.99
C ALA A 19 0.17 -26.68 53.03
N ALA A 20 -0.90 -27.49 53.12
CA ALA A 20 -1.14 -28.58 52.17
C ALA A 20 -1.42 -28.04 50.74
N ILE A 21 -2.26 -27.01 50.60
CA ILE A 21 -2.53 -26.37 49.29
C ILE A 21 -1.25 -25.85 48.64
N ILE A 22 -0.37 -25.19 49.43
CA ILE A 22 0.93 -24.69 48.96
C ILE A 22 1.83 -25.85 48.54
N LYS A 23 1.99 -26.85 49.40
CA LYS A 23 2.89 -28.00 49.16
C LYS A 23 2.49 -28.80 47.93
N ASP A 24 1.20 -29.03 47.75
CA ASP A 24 0.65 -29.83 46.66
C ASP A 24 0.37 -28.97 45.41
N GLU A 25 0.73 -27.68 45.43
CA GLU A 25 0.53 -26.71 44.35
C GLU A 25 -0.91 -26.67 43.80
N VAL A 26 -1.89 -26.90 44.68
CA VAL A 26 -3.30 -27.09 44.28
C VAL A 26 -3.91 -25.78 43.79
N ALA A 27 -3.54 -24.64 44.40
CA ALA A 27 -4.05 -23.33 44.03
C ALA A 27 -3.11 -22.21 44.48
N ASN A 28 -2.96 -21.19 43.64
CA ASN A 28 -2.24 -19.95 43.94
C ASN A 28 -3.14 -18.70 43.94
N VAL A 29 -4.43 -18.86 43.61
CA VAL A 29 -5.47 -17.82 43.66
C VAL A 29 -6.48 -18.14 44.76
N PHE A 30 -6.76 -17.17 45.63
CA PHE A 30 -7.73 -17.30 46.74
C PHE A 30 -8.81 -16.22 46.63
N LEU A 31 -10.07 -16.61 46.84
CA LEU A 31 -11.18 -15.68 47.00
C LEU A 31 -11.68 -15.75 48.45
N GLU A 32 -11.49 -14.69 49.22
CA GLU A 32 -12.00 -14.58 50.58
C GLU A 32 -13.47 -14.13 50.56
N ILE A 33 -14.35 -15.04 50.99
CA ILE A 33 -15.79 -14.79 51.09
C ILE A 33 -16.12 -14.41 52.55
N SER A 34 -16.10 -13.11 52.84
CA SER A 34 -16.37 -12.58 54.19
C SER A 34 -16.91 -11.14 54.11
N PRO A 35 -17.63 -10.64 55.13
CA PRO A 35 -18.11 -9.25 55.20
C PRO A 35 -16.98 -8.23 55.38
N HIS A 36 -15.82 -8.67 55.88
CA HIS A 36 -14.62 -7.87 55.99
C HIS A 36 -13.40 -8.81 55.92
N PRO A 37 -12.34 -8.42 55.20
CA PRO A 37 -11.18 -9.28 55.01
C PRO A 37 -10.41 -9.47 56.32
N VAL A 38 -10.29 -10.72 56.77
CA VAL A 38 -9.52 -11.09 57.96
C VAL A 38 -8.51 -12.19 57.63
N LEU A 39 -8.77 -13.02 56.63
CA LEU A 39 -7.92 -14.18 56.32
C LEU A 39 -6.79 -13.84 55.34
N ALA A 40 -6.92 -12.79 54.53
CA ALA A 40 -5.92 -12.42 53.53
C ALA A 40 -4.51 -12.25 54.10
N ILE A 41 -4.37 -11.69 55.31
CA ILE A 41 -3.06 -11.54 55.97
C ILE A 41 -2.53 -12.91 56.37
N SER A 42 -3.34 -13.72 57.06
CA SER A 42 -2.97 -15.07 57.50
C SER A 42 -2.58 -15.99 56.34
N ILE A 43 -3.24 -15.87 55.18
CA ILE A 43 -2.89 -16.62 53.97
C ILE A 43 -1.50 -16.18 53.47
N ARG A 44 -1.22 -14.87 53.39
CA ARG A 44 0.11 -14.38 52.99
C ARG A 44 1.20 -14.83 53.95
N GLU A 45 0.92 -14.82 55.25
CA GLU A 45 1.87 -15.31 56.26
C GLU A 45 2.16 -16.81 56.09
N CYS A 46 1.17 -17.63 55.75
CA CYS A 46 1.39 -19.05 55.45
C CYS A 46 2.30 -19.26 54.23
N TYR A 47 2.26 -18.34 53.26
CA TYR A 47 3.17 -18.32 52.11
C TYR A 47 4.57 -17.79 52.47
N GLY A 48 4.75 -17.08 53.59
CA GLY A 48 6.06 -16.70 54.12
C GLY A 48 7.05 -16.12 53.09
N LEU A 49 8.29 -16.64 53.09
CA LEU A 49 9.36 -16.29 52.15
C LEU A 49 9.36 -17.12 50.85
N THR A 50 8.26 -17.79 50.51
CA THR A 50 8.18 -18.56 49.27
C THR A 50 8.33 -17.61 48.08
N SER A 51 8.98 -18.07 47.01
CA SER A 51 9.21 -17.27 45.79
C SER A 51 7.91 -16.90 45.07
N GLN A 52 6.86 -17.68 45.27
CA GLN A 52 5.52 -17.41 44.76
C GLN A 52 4.67 -16.77 45.86
N GLN A 53 4.04 -15.64 45.54
CA GLN A 53 3.09 -14.97 46.41
C GLN A 53 1.65 -15.26 45.96
N PRO A 54 0.71 -15.47 46.89
CA PRO A 54 -0.66 -15.81 46.53
C PRO A 54 -1.39 -14.59 45.96
N PHE A 55 -2.21 -14.82 44.94
CA PHE A 55 -3.14 -13.80 44.45
C PHE A 55 -4.44 -13.90 45.24
N ILE A 56 -4.71 -12.93 46.11
CA ILE A 56 -5.85 -12.95 47.04
C ILE A 56 -6.84 -11.85 46.67
N LEU A 57 -8.09 -12.24 46.48
CA LEU A 57 -9.21 -11.38 46.16
C LEU A 57 -10.24 -11.40 47.29
N LEU A 58 -10.97 -10.30 47.43
CA LEU A 58 -11.91 -10.09 48.53
C LEU A 58 -13.32 -9.94 47.96
N THR A 59 -14.32 -10.55 48.58
CA THR A 59 -15.72 -10.30 48.17
C THR A 59 -16.24 -8.97 48.69
N LEU A 60 -15.90 -8.61 49.92
CA LEU A 60 -16.38 -7.40 50.60
C LEU A 60 -15.29 -6.83 51.52
N LYS A 61 -15.44 -5.56 51.86
CA LYS A 61 -14.59 -4.85 52.83
C LYS A 61 -15.47 -3.86 53.57
N GLY A 62 -15.56 -4.03 54.89
CA GLY A 62 -16.37 -3.15 55.73
C GLY A 62 -16.07 -1.66 55.49
N LYS A 63 -17.13 -0.84 55.51
CA LYS A 63 -17.14 0.61 55.24
C LYS A 63 -16.82 1.03 53.80
N GLU A 64 -16.75 0.07 52.87
CA GLU A 64 -16.62 0.34 51.44
C GLU A 64 -17.86 -0.14 50.67
N ASN A 65 -17.99 0.29 49.42
CA ASN A 65 -19.14 -0.09 48.59
C ASN A 65 -19.00 -1.56 48.15
N GLU A 66 -19.94 -2.38 48.61
CA GLU A 66 -19.97 -3.82 48.37
C GLU A 66 -19.97 -4.19 46.89
N GLN A 67 -20.78 -3.50 46.08
CA GLN A 67 -20.89 -3.76 44.64
C GLN A 67 -19.58 -3.44 43.92
N ILE A 68 -18.93 -2.33 44.29
CA ILE A 68 -17.65 -1.92 43.69
C ILE A 68 -16.58 -2.97 43.99
N ILE A 69 -16.47 -3.44 45.23
CA ILE A 69 -15.45 -4.43 45.61
C ILE A 69 -15.68 -5.74 44.88
N LEU A 70 -16.92 -6.23 44.88
CA LEU A 70 -17.26 -7.49 44.22
C LEU A 70 -16.98 -7.42 42.72
N LEU A 71 -17.40 -6.35 42.05
CA LEU A 71 -17.14 -6.15 40.61
C LEU A 71 -15.65 -5.96 40.31
N THR A 72 -14.91 -5.28 41.19
CA THR A 72 -13.45 -5.13 41.05
C THR A 72 -12.76 -6.47 41.18
N SER A 73 -13.12 -7.28 42.18
CA SER A 73 -12.57 -8.63 42.34
C SER A 73 -12.93 -9.54 41.17
N LEU A 74 -14.13 -9.42 40.61
CA LEU A 74 -14.52 -10.13 39.39
C LEU A 74 -13.69 -9.69 38.19
N ALA A 75 -13.47 -8.39 38.00
CA ALA A 75 -12.63 -7.84 36.93
C ALA A 75 -11.16 -8.25 37.10
N GLN A 76 -10.68 -8.41 38.33
CA GLN A 76 -9.34 -8.91 38.62
C GLN A 76 -9.23 -10.43 38.39
N LEU A 77 -10.31 -11.20 38.60
CA LEU A 77 -10.35 -12.60 38.17
C LEU A 77 -10.27 -12.73 36.65
N THR A 78 -10.95 -11.84 35.91
CA THR A 78 -10.99 -11.88 34.44
C THR A 78 -9.69 -11.45 33.78
N THR A 79 -8.73 -10.88 34.51
CA THR A 79 -7.38 -10.62 33.99
C THR A 79 -6.40 -11.77 34.26
N SER A 80 -6.77 -12.74 35.10
CA SER A 80 -5.93 -13.90 35.41
C SER A 80 -6.09 -15.01 34.37
N SER A 81 -5.01 -15.32 33.64
CA SER A 81 -4.98 -16.37 32.63
C SER A 81 -5.30 -17.76 33.18
N HIS A 82 -4.88 -18.05 34.42
CA HIS A 82 -5.10 -19.34 35.08
C HIS A 82 -6.58 -19.59 35.37
N VAL A 83 -7.32 -18.54 35.76
CA VAL A 83 -8.76 -18.62 36.04
C VAL A 83 -9.53 -19.00 34.77
N TRP A 84 -9.19 -18.38 33.65
CA TRP A 84 -9.82 -18.70 32.36
C TRP A 84 -9.53 -20.12 31.89
N GLN A 85 -8.28 -20.58 32.01
CA GLN A 85 -7.93 -21.96 31.65
C GLN A 85 -8.77 -22.98 32.43
N GLN A 86 -8.93 -22.78 33.74
CA GLN A 86 -9.74 -23.67 34.57
C GLN A 86 -11.25 -23.53 34.29
N TYR A 87 -11.72 -22.32 34.03
CA TYR A 87 -13.11 -22.05 33.61
C TYR A 87 -13.47 -22.78 32.31
N PHE A 88 -12.60 -22.68 31.28
CA PHE A 88 -12.80 -23.35 29.99
C PHE A 88 -12.60 -24.87 30.06
N HIS A 89 -11.75 -25.37 30.95
CA HIS A 89 -11.55 -26.82 31.13
C HIS A 89 -12.75 -27.48 31.85
N THR A 90 -13.33 -26.80 32.84
CA THR A 90 -14.45 -27.32 33.65
C THR A 90 -15.81 -27.15 32.97
N ARG A 91 -15.95 -26.16 32.09
CA ARG A 91 -17.11 -26.03 31.22
C ARG A 91 -16.72 -26.49 29.82
N GLN A 92 -17.14 -27.70 29.45
CA GLN A 92 -17.36 -28.00 28.03
C GLN A 92 -18.33 -26.94 27.52
N ILE A 93 -17.84 -25.89 26.89
CA ILE A 93 -18.69 -24.83 26.36
C ILE A 93 -19.56 -25.49 25.31
N LEU A 94 -20.81 -25.75 25.71
CA LEU A 94 -21.88 -26.05 24.79
C LEU A 94 -21.94 -24.84 23.87
N SER A 95 -21.52 -25.04 22.62
CA SER A 95 -21.67 -24.07 21.54
C SER A 95 -23.10 -23.53 21.59
N MET A 96 -23.28 -22.33 22.15
CA MET A 96 -24.59 -21.72 22.26
C MET A 96 -25.00 -21.39 20.83
N LYS A 97 -26.04 -22.06 20.31
CA LYS A 97 -26.44 -21.98 18.90
C LYS A 97 -26.90 -20.60 18.41
N ASN A 98 -26.93 -19.59 19.29
CA ASN A 98 -27.48 -18.26 18.99
C ASN A 98 -26.43 -17.17 19.26
N HIS A 99 -25.26 -17.26 18.62
CA HIS A 99 -24.14 -16.32 18.81
C HIS A 99 -24.28 -14.99 18.05
N GLU A 100 -25.32 -14.81 17.23
CA GLU A 100 -25.41 -13.66 16.32
C GLU A 100 -25.88 -12.35 16.98
N GLU A 101 -26.52 -12.37 18.15
CA GLU A 101 -27.16 -11.15 18.70
C GLU A 101 -26.31 -10.30 19.65
N TYR A 102 -25.13 -10.76 20.10
CA TYR A 102 -24.44 -10.12 21.24
C TYR A 102 -23.09 -9.45 20.93
N PHE A 103 -22.58 -9.59 19.71
CA PHE A 103 -21.20 -9.15 19.38
C PHE A 103 -21.11 -7.93 18.46
N ASP A 104 -22.22 -7.43 17.92
CA ASP A 104 -22.19 -6.37 16.90
C ASP A 104 -21.81 -4.98 17.44
N ASP A 105 -21.97 -4.73 18.74
CA ASP A 105 -21.76 -3.41 19.35
C ASP A 105 -20.39 -3.21 20.02
N PHE A 106 -19.53 -4.23 20.07
CA PHE A 106 -18.21 -4.10 20.70
C PHE A 106 -17.13 -3.76 19.67
N PRO A 107 -16.26 -2.77 19.96
CA PRO A 107 -15.13 -2.48 19.08
C PRO A 107 -14.23 -3.72 18.98
N LEU A 108 -13.96 -4.13 17.75
CA LEU A 108 -13.03 -5.22 17.46
C LEU A 108 -11.63 -4.89 17.99
N PHE A 109 -10.82 -5.94 18.16
CA PHE A 109 -9.42 -5.80 18.52
C PHE A 109 -8.71 -4.77 17.62
N LYS A 110 -8.12 -3.76 18.24
CA LYS A 110 -7.44 -2.69 17.51
C LYS A 110 -6.08 -3.19 17.01
N PHE A 111 -6.01 -3.55 15.74
CA PHE A 111 -4.75 -3.90 15.10
C PHE A 111 -3.76 -2.71 15.13
N HIS A 112 -2.49 -3.02 15.31
CA HIS A 112 -1.42 -2.04 15.17
C HIS A 112 -1.14 -1.81 13.69
N LEU A 113 -1.56 -0.66 13.16
CA LEU A 113 -1.54 -0.34 11.72
C LEU A 113 -0.19 0.22 11.24
N SER A 114 0.94 -0.19 11.80
CA SER A 114 2.23 0.21 11.26
C SER A 114 2.45 -0.41 9.88
N SER A 115 2.99 0.37 8.94
CA SER A 115 3.38 -0.14 7.63
C SER A 115 4.63 -1.00 7.76
N TYR A 116 4.49 -2.30 7.49
CA TYR A 116 5.60 -3.25 7.39
C TYR A 116 5.84 -3.68 5.93
N TRP A 117 5.50 -2.82 4.97
CA TRP A 117 5.69 -3.09 3.55
C TRP A 117 7.12 -2.76 3.11
N TYR A 118 7.83 -3.74 2.56
CA TYR A 118 9.08 -3.50 1.84
C TYR A 118 8.77 -3.26 0.36
N GLU A 119 8.89 -2.01 -0.08
CA GLU A 119 8.69 -1.64 -1.49
C GLU A 119 10.06 -1.40 -2.16
N SER A 120 10.30 -2.04 -3.30
CA SER A 120 11.48 -1.78 -4.12
C SER A 120 11.35 -0.44 -4.86
N LYS A 121 12.49 0.17 -5.24
CA LYS A 121 12.47 1.42 -6.03
C LYS A 121 11.67 1.26 -7.33
N ASP A 122 11.83 0.14 -8.03
CA ASP A 122 11.11 -0.15 -9.27
C ASP A 122 9.60 -0.25 -9.04
N SER A 123 9.16 -0.95 -7.99
CA SER A 123 7.75 -1.04 -7.60
C SER A 123 7.18 0.33 -7.26
N SER A 124 7.96 1.16 -6.55
CA SER A 124 7.55 2.52 -6.20
C SER A 124 7.37 3.39 -7.44
N ILE A 125 8.31 3.33 -8.39
CA ILE A 125 8.23 4.05 -9.67
C ILE A 125 6.99 3.60 -10.45
N GLN A 126 6.74 2.29 -10.56
CA GLN A 126 5.56 1.78 -11.27
C GLN A 126 4.25 2.23 -10.62
N ARG A 127 4.16 2.13 -9.29
CA ARG A 127 2.97 2.57 -8.54
C ARG A 127 2.72 4.06 -8.68
N LEU A 128 3.78 4.88 -8.66
CA LEU A 128 3.68 6.32 -8.84
C LEU A 128 3.33 6.69 -10.29
N ALA A 129 3.89 5.99 -11.27
CA ALA A 129 3.59 6.19 -12.69
C ALA A 129 2.10 5.98 -13.03
N ASN A 130 1.41 5.10 -12.29
CA ASN A 130 -0.03 4.85 -12.45
C ASN A 130 -0.94 5.85 -11.73
N ARG A 131 -0.40 6.76 -10.91
CA ARG A 131 -1.26 7.68 -10.13
C ARG A 131 -1.74 8.88 -10.94
N ILE A 132 -1.01 9.32 -11.96
CA ILE A 132 -1.35 10.53 -12.73
C ILE A 132 -0.84 10.45 -14.18
N PRO A 133 -1.60 9.86 -15.12
CA PRO A 133 -1.38 10.17 -16.52
C PRO A 133 -2.48 11.13 -16.98
N THR A 134 -2.23 12.43 -16.87
CA THR A 134 -3.04 13.46 -17.56
C THR A 134 -2.91 13.40 -19.08
N HIS A 135 -1.92 12.66 -19.59
CA HIS A 135 -1.58 12.56 -21.01
C HIS A 135 -1.42 11.12 -21.48
N SER A 136 -1.94 10.79 -22.68
CA SER A 136 -2.00 9.42 -23.23
C SER A 136 -0.63 8.77 -23.52
N LEU A 137 0.46 9.55 -23.52
CA LEU A 137 1.83 9.03 -23.69
C LEU A 137 2.59 8.85 -22.36
N LEU A 138 2.06 9.36 -21.25
CA LEU A 138 2.72 9.28 -19.93
C LEU A 138 2.07 8.22 -19.07
N GLY A 139 2.84 7.56 -18.21
CA GLY A 139 2.37 6.47 -17.35
C GLY A 139 2.61 5.09 -17.96
N ILE A 140 2.07 4.05 -17.33
CA ILE A 140 2.21 2.68 -17.82
C ILE A 140 1.05 2.38 -18.77
N HIS A 141 1.32 2.40 -20.06
CA HIS A 141 0.36 2.03 -21.09
C HIS A 141 0.74 0.70 -21.71
N GLN A 142 -0.18 -0.26 -21.65
CA GLN A 142 -0.08 -1.47 -22.45
C GLN A 142 -0.69 -1.16 -23.82
N LEU A 143 0.18 -0.98 -24.81
CA LEU A 143 -0.23 -0.77 -26.19
C LEU A 143 -0.91 -2.04 -26.72
N ASN A 144 -2.22 -1.97 -26.98
CA ASN A 144 -3.02 -3.03 -27.60
C ASN A 144 -3.30 -2.69 -29.07
N ASP A 145 -3.79 -3.63 -29.88
CA ASP A 145 -4.02 -3.40 -31.32
C ASP A 145 -4.95 -2.22 -31.63
N GLN A 146 -5.87 -1.87 -30.73
CA GLN A 146 -6.78 -0.74 -30.89
C GLN A 146 -6.09 0.61 -30.62
N THR A 147 -5.18 0.68 -29.66
CA THR A 147 -4.36 1.87 -29.34
C THR A 147 -3.10 1.98 -30.22
N ASN A 148 -2.65 0.86 -30.79
CA ASN A 148 -1.49 0.76 -31.70
C ASN A 148 -1.74 1.25 -33.13
N ALA A 149 -2.99 1.53 -33.50
CA ALA A 149 -3.34 1.91 -34.87
C ALA A 149 -2.54 3.14 -35.36
N ILE A 150 -2.23 4.08 -34.46
CA ILE A 150 -1.40 5.25 -34.79
C ILE A 150 0.05 4.81 -35.02
N TRP A 151 0.65 4.05 -34.11
CA TRP A 151 2.07 3.66 -34.21
C TRP A 151 2.36 2.79 -35.43
N LYS A 152 1.47 1.85 -35.79
CA LYS A 152 1.60 1.01 -37.00
C LYS A 152 1.69 1.84 -38.29
N ASN A 153 1.17 3.07 -38.27
CA ASN A 153 1.21 3.99 -39.41
C ASN A 153 2.51 4.81 -39.52
N HIS A 154 3.49 4.62 -38.63
CA HIS A 154 4.82 5.24 -38.73
C HIS A 154 5.90 4.18 -38.99
N LYS A 155 6.01 3.78 -40.26
CA LYS A 155 6.91 2.70 -40.70
C LYS A 155 8.03 3.25 -41.59
N ILE A 156 9.27 2.85 -41.33
CA ILE A 156 10.45 3.18 -42.15
C ILE A 156 11.27 1.91 -42.33
N GLN A 157 11.64 1.59 -43.58
CA GLN A 157 12.35 0.34 -43.93
C GLN A 157 11.67 -0.90 -43.35
N ASP A 158 10.34 -0.97 -43.46
CA ASP A 158 9.51 -2.03 -42.91
C ASP A 158 9.55 -2.23 -41.38
N ALA A 159 10.20 -1.35 -40.64
CA ALA A 159 10.17 -1.31 -39.18
C ALA A 159 9.18 -0.25 -38.68
N ILE A 160 8.37 -0.60 -37.67
CA ILE A 160 7.54 0.37 -36.96
C ILE A 160 8.45 1.12 -36.00
N LEU A 161 8.55 2.44 -36.18
CA LEU A 161 9.44 3.27 -35.36
C LEU A 161 8.62 4.19 -34.48
N PHE A 162 9.06 4.39 -33.23
CA PHE A 162 8.52 5.44 -32.41
C PHE A 162 8.87 6.81 -33.04
N PRO A 163 7.87 7.63 -33.41
CA PRO A 163 8.11 8.87 -34.13
C PRO A 163 8.99 9.85 -33.35
N ALA A 164 9.88 10.56 -34.04
CA ALA A 164 10.71 11.59 -33.43
C ALA A 164 9.86 12.67 -32.73
N VAL A 165 8.71 13.02 -33.31
CA VAL A 165 7.76 14.01 -32.75
C VAL A 165 7.14 13.54 -31.43
N ALA A 166 7.01 12.23 -31.20
CA ALA A 166 6.40 11.71 -29.98
C ALA A 166 7.31 11.89 -28.76
N TYR A 167 8.64 11.99 -28.93
CA TYR A 167 9.55 12.37 -27.85
C TYR A 167 9.35 13.81 -27.39
N PHE A 168 9.04 14.73 -28.31
CA PHE A 168 8.70 16.10 -27.95
C PHE A 168 7.39 16.16 -27.18
N GLU A 169 6.38 15.40 -27.61
CA GLU A 169 5.11 15.33 -26.90
C GLU A 169 5.29 14.78 -25.47
N LEU A 170 6.09 13.72 -25.31
CA LEU A 170 6.46 13.21 -23.99
C LEU A 170 7.08 14.31 -23.11
N ALA A 171 8.05 15.05 -23.65
CA ALA A 171 8.72 16.13 -22.93
C ALA A 171 7.76 17.28 -22.57
N ILE A 172 6.91 17.70 -23.50
CA ILE A 172 5.90 18.74 -23.28
C ILE A 172 4.94 18.31 -22.18
N ALA A 173 4.37 17.11 -22.30
CA ALA A 173 3.42 16.59 -21.33
C ALA A 173 4.05 16.45 -19.94
N SER A 174 5.30 15.98 -19.84
CA SER A 174 6.01 15.88 -18.55
C SER A 174 6.29 17.24 -17.93
N CYS A 175 6.70 18.23 -18.74
CA CYS A 175 6.89 19.61 -18.26
C CYS A 175 5.56 20.22 -17.78
N GLN A 176 4.46 19.99 -18.49
CA GLN A 176 3.13 20.48 -18.07
C GLN A 176 2.68 19.86 -16.73
N GLN A 177 3.00 18.58 -16.47
CA GLN A 177 2.74 17.97 -15.16
C GLN A 177 3.57 18.61 -14.03
N LEU A 178 4.80 19.04 -14.30
CA LEU A 178 5.63 19.75 -13.32
C LEU A 178 5.16 21.19 -13.08
N VAL A 179 4.61 21.84 -14.11
CA VAL A 179 4.14 23.23 -14.05
C VAL A 179 2.66 23.33 -13.64
N SER A 180 1.97 22.20 -13.48
CA SER A 180 0.52 22.18 -13.20
C SER A 180 0.17 23.06 -11.99
N PRO A 181 -0.84 23.94 -12.12
CA PRO A 181 -1.21 24.87 -11.07
C PRO A 181 -1.74 24.12 -9.84
N LYS A 182 -1.56 24.70 -8.66
CA LYS A 182 -2.33 24.31 -7.47
C LYS A 182 -3.81 24.49 -7.79
N GLU A 183 -4.68 23.63 -7.26
CA GLU A 183 -6.09 23.46 -7.60
C GLU A 183 -6.96 24.74 -7.60
N ASP A 184 -6.45 25.88 -7.12
CA ASP A 184 -7.16 27.15 -6.97
C ASP A 184 -7.07 28.10 -8.19
N ASP A 185 -6.16 27.89 -9.14
CA ASP A 185 -5.99 28.81 -10.28
C ASP A 185 -6.66 28.27 -11.56
N GLN A 186 -7.92 28.67 -11.78
CA GLN A 186 -8.74 28.32 -12.96
C GLN A 186 -8.24 28.92 -14.29
N GLN A 187 -7.05 29.52 -14.34
CA GLN A 187 -6.43 30.00 -15.57
C GLN A 187 -5.28 29.09 -15.95
N GLN A 188 -5.56 28.10 -16.81
CA GLN A 188 -4.54 27.30 -17.48
C GLN A 188 -3.68 28.20 -18.37
N GLN A 189 -2.62 28.79 -17.81
CA GLN A 189 -1.57 29.40 -18.61
C GLN A 189 -0.77 28.27 -19.26
N GLN A 190 -0.90 28.13 -20.58
CA GLN A 190 -0.05 27.24 -21.35
C GLN A 190 1.39 27.74 -21.25
N ALA A 191 2.21 27.02 -20.49
CA ALA A 191 3.63 27.31 -20.41
C ALA A 191 4.27 27.15 -21.80
N THR A 192 4.94 28.18 -22.28
CA THR A 192 5.73 28.09 -23.52
C THR A 192 6.99 27.28 -23.23
N ILE A 193 7.15 26.16 -23.92
CA ILE A 193 8.32 25.28 -23.80
C ILE A 193 9.22 25.51 -25.01
N ILE A 194 10.49 25.82 -24.76
CA ILE A 194 11.51 26.00 -25.79
C ILE A 194 12.49 24.84 -25.69
N PHE A 195 12.75 24.19 -26.82
CA PHE A 195 13.74 23.11 -26.93
C PHE A 195 15.00 23.65 -27.62
N GLU A 196 16.15 23.45 -26.99
CA GLU A 196 17.47 23.84 -27.51
C GLU A 196 18.35 22.58 -27.61
N ASP A 197 19.26 22.55 -28.59
CA ASP A 197 20.27 21.49 -28.76
C ASP A 197 19.74 20.04 -28.74
N VAL A 198 18.59 19.80 -29.36
CA VAL A 198 17.95 18.48 -29.39
C VAL A 198 18.76 17.51 -30.26
N LYS A 199 19.10 16.35 -29.69
CA LYS A 199 19.86 15.29 -30.36
C LYS A 199 19.12 13.97 -30.28
N PHE A 200 18.81 13.39 -31.43
CA PHE A 200 18.35 12.00 -31.53
C PHE A 200 19.55 11.08 -31.69
N VAL A 201 19.86 10.30 -30.65
CA VAL A 201 21.04 9.42 -30.65
C VAL A 201 20.74 8.07 -31.28
N LYS A 202 19.56 7.50 -30.97
CA LYS A 202 19.12 6.20 -31.50
C LYS A 202 17.62 6.22 -31.76
N VAL A 203 17.20 5.29 -32.61
CA VAL A 203 15.79 5.10 -32.95
C VAL A 203 15.23 3.99 -32.09
N LEU A 204 13.98 4.16 -31.65
CA LEU A 204 13.23 3.13 -30.94
C LEU A 204 12.36 2.37 -31.93
N ILE A 205 12.61 1.08 -32.06
CA ILE A 205 11.83 0.17 -32.92
C ILE A 205 10.74 -0.46 -32.03
N LEU A 206 9.49 -0.43 -32.49
CA LEU A 206 8.35 -1.00 -31.79
C LEU A 206 7.99 -2.35 -32.45
N ASN A 207 7.94 -3.40 -31.63
CA ASN A 207 7.53 -4.73 -32.06
C ASN A 207 6.19 -5.08 -31.40
N GLU A 208 5.30 -5.76 -32.13
CA GLU A 208 3.92 -6.04 -31.67
C GLU A 208 3.85 -6.97 -30.44
N HIS A 209 4.90 -7.72 -30.17
CA HIS A 209 4.96 -8.71 -29.09
C HIS A 209 5.98 -8.38 -28.00
N GLU A 210 6.60 -7.21 -28.04
CA GLU A 210 7.60 -6.80 -27.05
C GLU A 210 7.10 -5.60 -26.24
N LEU A 211 7.29 -5.69 -24.92
CA LEU A 211 7.11 -4.55 -24.05
C LEU A 211 8.30 -3.61 -24.21
N VAL A 212 7.99 -2.37 -24.57
CA VAL A 212 8.97 -1.31 -24.74
C VAL A 212 8.75 -0.28 -23.63
N GLU A 213 9.78 -0.06 -22.83
CA GLU A 213 9.78 0.94 -21.78
C GLU A 213 10.54 2.18 -22.25
N VAL A 214 9.89 3.34 -22.13
CA VAL A 214 10.50 4.66 -22.38
C VAL A 214 10.49 5.43 -21.07
N PHE A 215 11.67 5.85 -20.63
CA PHE A 215 11.87 6.64 -19.42
C PHE A 215 12.20 8.06 -19.82
N ILE A 216 11.48 9.01 -19.22
CA ILE A 216 11.78 10.43 -19.33
C ILE A 216 12.27 10.95 -17.98
N GLN A 217 13.38 11.68 -18.00
CA GLN A 217 13.96 12.35 -16.84
C GLN A 217 14.09 13.83 -17.12
N ILE A 218 13.53 14.65 -16.22
CA ILE A 218 13.67 16.10 -16.24
C ILE A 218 14.61 16.48 -15.09
N ILE A 219 15.80 16.97 -15.43
CA ILE A 219 16.86 17.30 -14.48
C ILE A 219 16.87 18.80 -14.25
N MET A 220 16.38 19.21 -13.08
CA MET A 220 16.44 20.58 -12.58
C MET A 220 17.55 20.73 -11.53
N PRO A 221 18.28 21.86 -11.47
CA PRO A 221 18.05 23.11 -12.20
C PRO A 221 18.72 23.17 -13.58
N MET A 222 19.37 22.10 -14.04
CA MET A 222 20.14 22.07 -15.29
C MET A 222 19.30 22.26 -16.57
N ARG A 223 17.96 22.24 -16.46
CA ARG A 223 17.01 22.34 -17.59
C ARG A 223 17.32 21.32 -18.69
N LYS A 224 17.72 20.12 -18.28
CA LYS A 224 18.06 19.02 -19.17
C LYS A 224 16.95 17.99 -19.17
N ILE A 225 16.54 17.57 -20.36
CA ILE A 225 15.59 16.47 -20.55
C ILE A 225 16.33 15.31 -21.20
N GLU A 226 16.28 14.15 -20.58
CA GLU A 226 16.83 12.91 -21.12
C GLU A 226 15.69 11.91 -21.31
N ILE A 227 15.62 11.30 -22.49
CA ILE A 227 14.63 10.27 -22.81
C ILE A 227 15.38 9.04 -23.30
N ASP A 228 15.26 7.96 -22.55
CA ASP A 228 15.96 6.72 -22.79
C ASP A 228 15.00 5.54 -22.89
N SER A 229 15.37 4.54 -23.68
CA SER A 229 14.72 3.23 -23.68
C SER A 229 15.76 2.14 -23.43
N LYS A 230 15.35 1.08 -22.73
CA LYS A 230 16.17 -0.12 -22.51
C LYS A 230 16.49 -0.85 -23.82
N GLN A 231 15.68 -0.67 -24.86
CA GLN A 231 15.88 -1.30 -26.16
C GLN A 231 16.39 -0.27 -27.15
N GLN A 232 17.60 -0.49 -27.67
CA GLN A 232 18.28 0.45 -28.54
C GLN A 232 18.78 -0.26 -29.79
N LYS A 233 18.28 0.15 -30.97
CA LYS A 233 18.78 -0.30 -32.27
C LYS A 233 19.14 0.92 -33.12
N SER A 234 20.21 0.81 -33.91
CA SER A 234 20.66 1.88 -34.80
C SER A 234 20.09 1.65 -36.20
N LEU A 235 19.66 2.73 -36.84
CA LEU A 235 19.12 2.75 -38.20
C LEU A 235 19.72 3.94 -38.94
N THR A 236 20.27 3.70 -40.12
CA THR A 236 20.82 4.74 -41.00
C THR A 236 19.73 5.24 -41.94
N ILE A 237 19.41 6.52 -41.85
CA ILE A 237 18.39 7.20 -42.65
C ILE A 237 19.10 8.08 -43.71
N PRO A 238 18.74 8.02 -45.00
CA PRO A 238 19.41 8.78 -46.05
C PRO A 238 19.03 10.28 -46.07
N ASP A 239 19.97 11.13 -46.51
CA ASP A 239 19.90 12.59 -46.48
C ASP A 239 19.10 13.26 -47.63
N ARG A 240 18.40 14.34 -47.27
CA ARG A 240 17.85 15.49 -48.04
C ARG A 240 16.85 15.26 -49.19
N TRP A 241 15.88 16.18 -49.27
CA TRP A 241 14.82 16.22 -50.30
C TRP A 241 14.20 17.63 -50.44
N THR A 242 13.63 17.88 -51.62
CA THR A 242 12.73 19.01 -51.96
C THR A 242 11.45 18.43 -52.55
N ILE A 243 10.28 18.99 -52.18
CA ILE A 243 8.97 18.42 -52.52
C ILE A 243 8.39 19.05 -53.79
N GLN A 244 7.82 18.21 -54.66
CA GLN A 244 6.82 18.61 -55.64
C GLN A 244 5.55 17.78 -55.41
N ASP A 245 4.47 18.49 -55.08
CA ASP A 245 3.08 18.02 -54.88
C ASP A 245 2.83 16.98 -53.75
N ILE A 246 1.69 17.10 -53.06
CA ILE A 246 1.39 16.45 -51.76
C ILE A 246 0.99 14.98 -51.92
N ARG A 247 0.25 14.64 -52.99
CA ARG A 247 -0.10 13.24 -53.28
C ARG A 247 1.10 12.46 -53.83
N SER A 248 2.00 13.12 -54.54
CA SER A 248 3.31 12.58 -54.96
C SER A 248 4.33 12.55 -53.84
N ALA A 249 4.23 13.41 -52.82
CA ALA A 249 5.19 13.45 -51.70
C ALA A 249 5.26 12.12 -50.94
N TYR A 250 4.12 11.57 -50.50
CA TYR A 250 4.11 10.29 -49.79
C TYR A 250 4.47 9.11 -50.70
N ALA A 251 4.11 9.16 -51.99
CA ALA A 251 4.55 8.18 -52.97
C ALA A 251 6.09 8.21 -53.16
N HIS A 252 6.69 9.40 -53.22
CA HIS A 252 8.13 9.59 -53.31
C HIS A 252 8.86 9.26 -51.99
N LEU A 253 8.24 9.52 -50.84
CA LEU A 253 8.76 9.07 -49.54
C LEU A 253 8.75 7.53 -49.46
N SER A 254 7.71 6.89 -49.99
CA SER A 254 7.62 5.43 -50.07
C SER A 254 8.73 4.80 -50.93
N THR A 255 9.13 5.43 -52.05
CA THR A 255 10.30 4.94 -52.84
C THR A 255 11.62 5.00 -52.08
N ARG A 256 11.71 5.83 -51.03
CA ARG A 256 12.85 5.94 -50.10
C ARG A 256 12.65 5.17 -48.80
N ALA A 257 11.72 4.21 -48.80
CA ALA A 257 11.39 3.33 -47.68
C ALA A 257 10.66 4.01 -46.50
N TYR A 258 10.09 5.22 -46.66
CA TYR A 258 9.18 5.81 -45.67
C TYR A 258 7.74 5.41 -45.98
N GLN A 259 7.19 4.49 -45.20
CA GLN A 259 5.91 3.84 -45.43
C GLN A 259 4.87 4.37 -44.43
N TYR A 260 4.58 5.67 -44.50
CA TYR A 260 3.60 6.30 -43.63
C TYR A 260 2.17 5.83 -43.96
N GLY A 261 1.41 5.39 -42.96
CA GLY A 261 -0.01 5.06 -43.06
C GLY A 261 -0.92 6.28 -42.87
N SER A 262 -2.23 6.05 -42.87
CA SER A 262 -3.25 7.13 -42.92
C SER A 262 -3.16 8.13 -41.78
N SER A 263 -2.80 7.71 -40.56
CA SER A 263 -2.64 8.61 -39.40
C SER A 263 -1.48 9.60 -39.54
N PHE A 264 -0.47 9.25 -40.34
CA PHE A 264 0.72 10.09 -40.59
C PHE A 264 0.67 10.80 -41.94
N GLN A 265 -0.24 10.40 -42.84
CA GLN A 265 -0.50 11.09 -44.10
C GLN A 265 -1.46 12.27 -43.92
N LYS A 266 -1.01 13.36 -43.30
CA LYS A 266 -1.82 14.57 -43.16
C LYS A 266 -1.96 15.31 -44.49
N LYS A 267 -3.16 15.86 -44.75
CA LYS A 267 -3.43 16.77 -45.86
C LYS A 267 -2.79 18.13 -45.56
N ILE A 268 -1.54 18.31 -45.96
CA ILE A 268 -0.84 19.59 -45.86
C ILE A 268 -1.21 20.41 -47.11
N LYS A 269 -1.63 21.67 -46.97
CA LYS A 269 -2.04 22.52 -48.12
C LYS A 269 -0.84 23.13 -48.85
N THR A 270 0.24 23.45 -48.13
CA THR A 270 1.48 24.02 -48.68
C THR A 270 2.66 23.60 -47.81
N LEU A 271 3.80 23.34 -48.44
CA LEU A 271 5.05 23.02 -47.74
C LEU A 271 6.10 24.02 -48.23
N HIS A 272 6.46 24.97 -47.37
CA HIS A 272 7.49 25.96 -47.67
C HIS A 272 8.82 25.49 -47.10
N GLY A 273 9.72 25.08 -47.98
CA GLY A 273 11.10 24.80 -47.63
C GLY A 273 11.94 26.06 -47.82
N THR A 274 12.45 26.64 -46.74
CA THR A 274 13.65 27.48 -46.80
C THR A 274 14.84 26.66 -46.32
N SER A 275 16.01 26.94 -46.87
CA SER A 275 17.23 26.10 -46.82
C SER A 275 17.81 25.82 -45.42
N THR A 276 17.15 26.24 -44.33
CA THR A 276 17.63 26.04 -42.96
C THR A 276 16.55 25.72 -41.92
N THR A 277 15.25 25.73 -42.24
CA THR A 277 14.23 25.47 -41.21
C THR A 277 12.88 25.06 -41.84
N ILE A 278 12.36 23.89 -41.44
CA ILE A 278 11.01 23.44 -41.80
C ILE A 278 10.07 23.94 -40.70
N ILE A 279 9.20 24.90 -41.03
CA ILE A 279 8.09 25.30 -40.17
C ILE A 279 6.80 24.97 -40.93
N SER A 280 5.98 24.07 -40.38
CA SER A 280 4.61 23.85 -40.87
C SER A 280 3.66 24.80 -40.14
N GLN A 281 2.88 25.59 -40.88
CA GLN A 281 1.64 26.15 -40.37
C GLN A 281 0.51 25.15 -40.62
N LEU A 282 -0.29 24.88 -39.59
CA LEU A 282 -1.50 24.04 -39.66
C LEU A 282 -2.66 24.82 -40.28
#